data_AF-A0A833JBK1-F1
#
_entry.id   AF-A0A833JBK1-F1
#
_cell.length_a   1.000
_cell.length_b   1.000
_cell.length_c   1.000
_cell.angle_alpha   90.00
_cell.angle_beta   90.00
_cell.angle_gamma   90.00
#
_symmetry.space_group_name_H-M   'P 1'
#
loop_
_entity.id
_entity.type
_entity.pdbx_description
1 polymer ?
#
loop_
_entity_poly.entity_id
_entity_poly.type
_entity_poly.pdbx_seq_one_letter_code
_entity_poly.pdbx_strand_id
1 'polypeptide(L)'
;MQDNLKREIVLNSLNMAYKKRSHFPKGIIFHSDKGSQYSSKEVRNYLKLNNFHQSMSNSCYENSIKETFFSTLKKELVHRCNFITRKEVKSSIIEYVEVFYNRIRAHSALD
;
A
#
# COMPACT_ATOMS: atom_id res chain seq x y z
N MET A 1 13.14 -7.93 1.75
CA MET A 1 12.06 -7.62 0.78
C MET A 1 12.13 -8.70 -0.29
N GLN A 2 11.07 -9.47 -0.48
CA GLN A 2 11.06 -10.62 -1.39
C GLN A 2 10.79 -10.18 -2.83
N ASP A 3 11.40 -10.86 -3.79
CA ASP A 3 11.35 -10.50 -5.23
C ASP A 3 10.09 -10.99 -5.97
N ASN A 4 9.18 -11.72 -5.30
CA ASN A 4 7.96 -12.25 -5.92
C ASN A 4 6.70 -11.76 -5.19
N LEU A 5 5.58 -11.64 -5.92
CA LEU A 5 4.24 -11.41 -5.36
C LEU A 5 3.89 -12.55 -4.39
N LYS A 6 4.19 -12.35 -3.10
CA LYS A 6 3.97 -13.33 -2.05
C LYS A 6 3.05 -12.75 -0.99
N ARG A 7 2.17 -13.61 -0.45
CA ARG A 7 1.31 -13.33 0.72
C ARG A 7 2.08 -12.70 1.89
N GLU A 8 3.34 -13.06 2.06
CA GLU A 8 4.22 -12.52 3.13
C GLU A 8 4.41 -11.00 3.03
N ILE A 9 4.43 -10.45 1.82
CA ILE A 9 4.53 -8.99 1.64
C ILE A 9 3.29 -8.31 2.23
N VAL A 10 2.10 -8.89 2.02
CA VAL A 10 0.83 -8.37 2.56
C VAL A 10 0.83 -8.43 4.09
N LEU A 11 1.14 -9.60 4.65
CA LEU A 11 1.18 -9.80 6.10
C LEU A 11 2.22 -8.92 6.78
N ASN A 12 3.41 -8.80 6.21
CA ASN A 12 4.46 -7.93 6.75
C ASN A 12 4.04 -6.46 6.69
N SER A 13 3.39 -6.02 5.62
CA SER A 13 2.89 -4.65 5.48
C SER A 13 1.81 -4.33 6.52
N LEU A 14 0.87 -5.25 6.76
CA LEU A 14 -0.15 -5.10 7.81
C LEU A 14 0.47 -5.05 9.20
N ASN A 15 1.47 -5.89 9.48
CA ASN A 15 2.20 -5.86 10.74
C ASN A 15 2.99 -4.56 10.94
N MET A 16 3.61 -4.02 9.89
CA MET A 16 4.25 -2.70 9.95
C MET A 16 3.24 -1.60 10.23
N ALA A 17 2.07 -1.64 9.58
CA ALA A 17 1.00 -0.67 9.81
C ALA A 17 0.49 -0.73 11.27
N TYR A 18 0.31 -1.93 11.82
CA TYR A 18 -0.04 -2.12 13.23
C TYR A 18 1.01 -1.53 14.16
N LYS A 19 2.30 -1.87 13.95
CA LYS A 19 3.40 -1.36 14.77
C LYS A 19 3.51 0.16 14.72
N LYS A 20 3.26 0.78 13.56
CA LYS A 20 3.34 2.24 13.39
C LYS A 20 2.16 2.97 14.07
N ARG A 21 0.98 2.35 14.10
CA ARG A 21 -0.26 2.96 14.64
C ARG A 21 -0.58 2.54 16.08
N SER A 22 0.16 1.57 16.63
CA SER A 22 -0.04 0.93 17.94
C SER A 22 -1.36 0.17 18.12
N HIS A 23 -2.40 0.49 17.35
CA HIS A 23 -3.66 -0.24 17.29
C HIS A 23 -4.36 -0.02 15.94
N PHE A 24 -5.36 -0.85 15.67
CA PHE A 24 -6.27 -0.71 14.54
C PHE A 24 -7.65 -0.24 15.02
N PRO A 25 -8.28 0.78 14.39
CA PRO A 25 -9.67 1.12 14.69
C PRO A 25 -10.63 -0.03 14.37
N LYS A 26 -11.82 -0.02 14.98
CA LYS A 26 -12.89 -0.96 14.64
C LYS A 26 -13.45 -0.65 13.24
N GLY A 27 -13.93 -1.68 12.54
CA GLY A 27 -14.62 -1.52 11.25
C GLY A 27 -13.69 -1.25 10.06
N ILE A 28 -12.40 -1.64 10.14
CA ILE A 28 -11.48 -1.48 9.01
C ILE A 28 -11.93 -2.33 7.83
N ILE A 29 -11.96 -1.70 6.65
CA ILE A 29 -12.13 -2.38 5.37
C ILE A 29 -10.76 -2.58 4.73
N PHE A 30 -10.39 -3.83 4.50
CA PHE A 30 -9.21 -4.17 3.70
C PHE A 30 -9.63 -4.36 2.25
N HIS A 31 -9.46 -3.30 1.44
CA HIS A 31 -9.81 -3.32 0.03
C HIS A 31 -8.60 -3.67 -0.87
N SER A 32 -8.67 -4.78 -1.59
CA SER A 32 -7.61 -5.28 -2.48
C SER A 32 -8.14 -5.67 -3.86
N ASP A 33 -7.25 -5.95 -4.82
CA ASP A 33 -7.65 -6.69 -6.01
C ASP A 33 -7.84 -8.19 -5.69
N LYS A 34 -8.14 -9.01 -6.72
CA LYS A 34 -8.34 -10.47 -6.61
C LYS A 34 -7.05 -11.29 -6.69
N GLY A 35 -5.87 -10.66 -6.54
CA GLY A 35 -4.58 -11.34 -6.55
C GLY A 35 -4.49 -12.47 -5.52
N SER A 36 -3.80 -13.55 -5.89
CA SER A 36 -3.68 -14.77 -5.06
C SER A 36 -3.02 -14.51 -3.70
N GLN A 37 -2.16 -13.50 -3.61
CA GLN A 37 -1.55 -13.05 -2.36
C GLN A 37 -2.60 -12.53 -1.36
N TYR A 38 -3.66 -11.85 -1.83
CA TYR A 38 -4.70 -11.28 -0.98
C TYR A 38 -5.80 -12.29 -0.62
N SER A 39 -6.05 -13.28 -1.49
CA SER A 39 -7.04 -14.35 -1.26
C SER A 39 -6.47 -15.57 -0.51
N SER A 40 -5.15 -15.59 -0.25
CA SER A 40 -4.49 -16.64 0.52
C SER A 40 -5.14 -16.88 1.89
N LYS A 41 -5.09 -18.15 2.36
CA LYS A 41 -5.69 -18.57 3.63
C LYS A 41 -5.12 -17.78 4.80
N GLU A 42 -3.83 -17.49 4.79
CA GLU A 42 -3.13 -16.79 5.87
C GLU A 42 -3.54 -15.33 5.95
N VAL A 43 -3.67 -14.64 4.80
CA VAL A 43 -4.17 -13.26 4.79
C VAL A 43 -5.62 -13.22 5.26
N ARG A 44 -6.49 -14.11 4.77
CA ARG A 44 -7.89 -14.19 5.23
C ARG A 44 -7.99 -14.44 6.74
N ASN A 45 -7.19 -15.36 7.27
CA ASN A 45 -7.14 -15.64 8.69
C ASN A 45 -6.66 -14.42 9.50
N TYR A 46 -5.59 -13.75 9.05
CA TYR A 46 -5.09 -12.54 9.69
C TYR A 46 -6.16 -11.45 9.75
N LEU A 47 -6.85 -11.18 8.64
CA LEU A 47 -7.91 -10.18 8.58
C LEU A 47 -9.07 -10.54 9.52
N LYS A 48 -9.48 -11.81 9.55
CA LYS A 48 -10.54 -12.29 10.45
C LYS A 48 -10.16 -12.12 11.92
N LEU A 49 -8.94 -12.51 12.31
CA LEU A 49 -8.45 -12.39 13.69
C LEU A 49 -8.39 -10.93 14.16
N ASN A 50 -8.15 -9.99 13.25
CA ASN A 50 -8.10 -8.56 13.54
C ASN A 50 -9.46 -7.85 13.33
N ASN A 51 -10.54 -8.58 13.02
CA ASN A 51 -11.88 -8.04 12.74
C ASN A 51 -11.93 -7.06 11.55
N PHE A 52 -11.17 -7.33 10.49
CA PHE A 52 -11.20 -6.55 9.26
C PHE A 52 -12.24 -7.11 8.30
N HIS A 53 -12.98 -6.22 7.63
CA HIS A 53 -13.87 -6.57 6.53
C HIS A 53 -13.07 -6.62 5.23
N GLN A 54 -12.91 -7.82 4.67
CA GLN A 54 -12.25 -7.95 3.36
C GLN A 54 -13.21 -7.54 2.25
N SER A 55 -12.75 -6.65 1.38
CA SER A 55 -13.43 -6.24 0.15
C SER A 55 -12.46 -6.44 -1.01
N MET A 56 -12.89 -7.11 -2.08
CA MET A 56 -12.03 -7.35 -3.24
C MET A 56 -12.67 -6.77 -4.49
N SER A 57 -11.87 -6.04 -5.28
CA SER A 57 -12.34 -5.33 -6.45
C SER A 57 -12.94 -6.29 -7.49
N ASN A 58 -14.12 -5.97 -8.03
CA ASN A 58 -14.78 -6.71 -9.10
C ASN A 58 -14.53 -6.12 -10.50
N SER A 59 -13.99 -4.91 -10.57
CA SER A 59 -13.59 -4.24 -11.81
C SER A 59 -12.32 -3.40 -11.62
N CYS A 60 -11.67 -3.02 -12.72
CA CYS A 60 -10.50 -2.12 -12.68
C CYS A 60 -10.84 -0.74 -12.08
N TYR A 61 -12.07 -0.26 -12.24
CA TYR A 61 -12.51 1.05 -11.75
C TYR A 61 -12.52 1.15 -10.22
N GLU A 62 -12.77 0.05 -9.52
CA GLU A 62 -12.77 0.02 -8.04
C GLU A 62 -11.36 0.18 -7.45
N ASN A 63 -10.32 -0.07 -8.25
CA ASN A 63 -8.92 0.11 -7.87
C ASN A 63 -8.36 1.50 -8.22
N SER A 64 -9.18 2.39 -8.76
CA SER A 64 -8.80 3.70 -9.30
C SER A 64 -7.96 4.57 -8.34
N ILE A 65 -8.23 4.53 -7.04
CA ILE A 65 -7.47 5.31 -6.04
C ILE A 65 -6.00 4.82 -5.97
N LYS A 66 -5.79 3.50 -5.94
CA LYS A 66 -4.46 2.90 -5.93
C LYS A 66 -3.73 3.20 -7.24
N GLU A 67 -4.44 3.08 -8.37
CA GLU A 67 -3.88 3.36 -9.70
C GLU A 67 -3.48 4.83 -9.86
N THR A 68 -4.31 5.75 -9.36
CA THR A 68 -4.02 7.20 -9.36
C THR A 68 -2.78 7.50 -8.53
N PHE A 69 -2.64 6.89 -7.35
CA PHE A 69 -1.42 7.01 -6.54
C PHE A 69 -0.19 6.54 -7.31
N PHE A 70 -0.22 5.34 -7.90
CA PHE A 70 0.95 4.80 -8.61
C PHE A 70 1.29 5.59 -9.88
N SER A 71 0.28 6.09 -10.61
CA SER A 71 0.48 6.97 -11.75
C SER A 71 1.21 8.26 -11.31
N THR A 72 0.75 8.85 -10.22
CA THR A 72 1.35 10.06 -9.64
C THR A 72 2.79 9.83 -9.18
N LEU A 73 3.03 8.77 -8.38
CA LEU A 73 4.37 8.39 -7.93
C LEU A 73 5.34 8.21 -9.11
N LYS A 74 4.89 7.56 -10.17
CA LYS A 74 5.73 7.34 -11.36
C LYS A 74 6.06 8.65 -12.06
N LYS A 75 5.06 9.51 -12.29
CA LYS A 75 5.21 10.79 -12.97
C LYS A 75 6.13 11.76 -12.23
N GLU A 76 6.09 11.75 -10.90
CA GLU A 76 6.74 12.76 -10.07
C GLU A 76 8.08 12.32 -9.52
N LEU A 77 8.28 11.02 -9.28
CA LEU A 77 9.53 10.48 -8.77
C LEU A 77 10.20 9.56 -9.80
N VAL A 78 9.56 8.45 -10.15
CA VAL A 78 10.24 7.35 -10.86
C VAL A 78 10.76 7.77 -12.24
N HIS A 79 9.99 8.56 -12.99
CA HIS A 79 10.39 9.02 -14.33
C HIS A 79 11.34 10.21 -14.31
N ARG A 80 11.57 10.84 -13.15
CA ARG A 80 12.42 12.04 -13.01
C ARG A 80 13.77 11.75 -12.37
N CYS A 81 13.96 10.54 -11.85
CA CYS A 81 15.17 10.14 -11.14
C CYS A 81 15.80 8.93 -11.81
N ASN A 82 17.13 8.94 -11.95
CA ASN A 82 17.91 7.77 -12.33
C ASN A 82 18.47 7.13 -11.06
N PHE A 83 18.12 5.88 -10.82
CA PHE A 83 18.58 5.13 -9.65
C PHE A 83 19.64 4.11 -10.06
N ILE A 84 20.73 4.04 -9.30
CA ILE A 84 21.82 3.10 -9.54
C ILE A 84 21.58 1.84 -8.72
N THR A 85 21.08 1.99 -7.49
CA THR A 85 20.87 0.87 -6.58
C THR A 85 19.43 0.71 -6.13
N ARG A 86 19.03 -0.53 -5.83
CA ARG A 86 17.73 -0.81 -5.19
C ARG A 86 17.56 -0.13 -3.84
N LYS A 87 18.66 0.16 -3.13
CA LYS A 87 18.62 0.85 -1.84
C LYS A 87 18.20 2.31 -2.03
N GLU A 88 18.74 2.99 -3.03
CA GLU A 88 18.35 4.36 -3.39
C GLU A 88 16.87 4.45 -3.76
N VAL A 89 16.39 3.52 -4.59
CA VAL A 89 14.96 3.45 -4.97
C VAL A 89 14.09 3.35 -3.71
N LYS A 90 14.44 2.45 -2.78
CA LYS A 90 13.67 2.26 -1.54
C LYS A 90 13.64 3.51 -0.67
N SER A 91 14.79 4.12 -0.41
CA SER A 91 14.87 5.34 0.38
C SER A 91 14.05 6.46 -0.24
N SER A 92 14.16 6.63 -1.56
CA SER A 92 13.44 7.69 -2.30
C SER A 92 11.93 7.49 -2.27
N ILE A 93 11.45 6.24 -2.42
CA ILE A 93 10.01 5.93 -2.31
C ILE A 93 9.51 6.18 -0.89
N ILE A 94 10.27 5.78 0.15
CA ILE A 94 9.87 6.02 1.54
C ILE A 94 9.77 7.51 1.83
N GLU A 95 10.78 8.28 1.44
CA GLU A 95 10.79 9.73 1.60
C GLU A 95 9.62 10.39 0.87
N TYR A 96 9.40 10.01 -0.40
CA TYR A 96 8.29 10.52 -1.18
C TYR A 96 6.94 10.25 -0.50
N VAL A 97 6.71 9.04 0.02
CA VAL A 97 5.43 8.70 0.67
C VAL A 97 5.27 9.41 2.01
N GLU A 98 6.29 9.37 2.88
CA GLU A 98 6.20 9.81 4.27
C GLU A 98 6.34 11.32 4.46
N VAL A 99 7.11 11.98 3.58
CA VAL A 99 7.46 13.41 3.70
C VAL A 99 6.67 14.24 2.70
N PHE A 100 6.59 13.82 1.45
CA PHE A 100 5.97 14.63 0.39
C PHE A 100 4.48 14.33 0.19
N TYR A 101 4.14 13.09 -0.18
CA TYR A 101 2.78 12.72 -0.57
C TYR A 101 1.77 12.87 0.58
N ASN A 102 2.05 12.25 1.73
CA ASN A 102 1.11 12.23 2.85
C ASN A 102 1.01 13.57 3.60
N ARG A 103 2.07 14.40 3.61
CA ARG A 103 2.08 15.64 4.41
C ARG A 103 1.77 16.87 3.57
N ILE A 104 2.33 16.97 2.38
CA ILE A 104 2.25 18.17 1.54
C ILE A 104 1.15 17.99 0.50
N ARG A 105 1.19 16.90 -0.28
CA ARG A 105 0.28 16.73 -1.41
C ARG A 105 -1.16 16.41 -1.03
N ALA A 106 -1.41 15.61 0.01
CA ALA A 106 -2.78 15.26 0.40
C ALA A 106 -3.69 16.47 0.66
N HIS A 107 -3.09 17.64 0.97
CA HIS A 107 -3.77 18.89 1.22
C HIS A 107 -3.89 19.80 -0.01
N SER A 108 -3.28 19.44 -1.15
CA SER A 108 -3.27 20.29 -2.36
C SER A 108 -4.60 20.29 -3.14
N ALA A 109 -5.63 19.62 -2.64
CA ALA A 109 -6.99 19.63 -3.19
C ALA A 109 -7.98 20.40 -2.30
N LEU A 110 -7.50 21.00 -1.21
CA LEU A 110 -8.30 21.77 -0.24
C LEU A 110 -7.99 23.28 -0.27
N ASP A 111 -7.18 23.73 -1.24
CA ASP A 111 -6.95 25.14 -1.55
C ASP A 111 -7.82 25.59 -2.73
#